data_AF-A0A7X6ZZU1-F1
#
_entry.id   AF-A0A7X6ZZU1-F1
#
_cell.length_a   1.000
_cell.length_b   1.000
_cell.length_c   1.000
_cell.angle_alpha   90.00
_cell.angle_beta   90.00
_cell.angle_gamma   90.00
#
_symmetry.space_group_name_H-M   'P 1'
#
loop_
_entity.id
_entity.type
_entity.pdbx_description
1 polymer ?
#
loop_
_entity_poly.entity_id
_entity_poly.type
_entity_poly.pdbx_seq_one_letter_code
_entity_poly.pdbx_strand_id
1 'polypeptide(L)'
;MDRSLQLLPHFQEALKRCLNTYNYDQIASILYSSIVDDDRFTEVFDIYFELIDILNRLIHQLESLVIDEDLDYVFYLSLLKELGDSLFRIMEEDLTSETSLVWGEWLGEEIDSLMSSVIEVGSVLNESLYAKLNSLIMLSATITIDDKFDFFINKSGLTEIKNQERLNTFIGKSPFCYEK
;
A
#
# COMPACT_ATOMS: atom_id res chain seq x y z
N MET A 1 -10.50 -31.20 -13.73
CA MET A 1 -10.69 -29.73 -13.65
C MET A 1 -9.39 -29.19 -13.12
N ASP A 2 -8.76 -28.29 -13.85
CA ASP A 2 -7.38 -27.87 -13.61
C ASP A 2 -7.27 -27.13 -12.27
N ARG A 3 -6.41 -27.60 -11.37
CA ARG A 3 -6.24 -27.07 -10.00
C ARG A 3 -5.89 -25.58 -10.03
N SER A 4 -5.21 -25.14 -11.08
CA SER A 4 -4.86 -23.74 -11.37
C SER A 4 -6.07 -22.80 -11.41
N LEU A 5 -7.22 -23.24 -11.95
CA LEU A 5 -8.44 -22.43 -12.08
C LEU A 5 -9.16 -22.20 -10.75
N GLN A 6 -8.80 -22.93 -9.69
CA GLN A 6 -9.41 -22.82 -8.36
C GLN A 6 -8.54 -22.07 -7.36
N LEU A 7 -7.28 -21.74 -7.71
CA LEU A 7 -6.34 -21.16 -6.75
C LEU A 7 -6.70 -19.75 -6.30
N LEU A 8 -7.11 -18.88 -7.22
CA LEU A 8 -7.55 -17.53 -6.85
C LEU A 8 -8.81 -17.56 -5.96
N PRO A 9 -9.88 -18.31 -6.30
CA PRO A 9 -11.01 -18.51 -5.38
C PRO A 9 -10.61 -19.11 -4.03
N HIS A 10 -9.69 -20.07 -4.00
CA HIS A 10 -9.19 -20.65 -2.75
C HIS A 10 -8.42 -19.64 -1.90
N PHE A 11 -7.60 -18.80 -2.54
CA PHE A 11 -6.88 -17.72 -1.87
C PHE A 11 -7.86 -16.72 -1.24
N GLN A 12 -8.89 -16.31 -1.98
CA GLN A 12 -9.95 -15.43 -1.49
C GLN A 12 -10.69 -16.04 -0.29
N GLU A 13 -11.08 -17.33 -0.37
CA GLU A 13 -11.75 -18.02 0.72
C GLU A 13 -10.85 -18.25 1.95
N ALA A 14 -9.55 -18.48 1.76
CA ALA A 14 -8.59 -18.55 2.86
C ALA A 14 -8.42 -17.19 3.56
N LEU A 15 -8.26 -16.11 2.78
CA LEU A 15 -8.22 -14.74 3.29
C LEU A 15 -9.51 -14.41 4.05
N LYS A 16 -10.67 -14.69 3.46
CA LYS A 16 -11.98 -14.46 4.06
C LYS A 16 -12.12 -15.16 5.41
N ARG A 17 -11.70 -16.42 5.53
CA ARG A 17 -11.69 -17.16 6.81
C ARG A 17 -10.77 -16.52 7.86
N CYS A 18 -9.63 -15.97 7.46
CA CYS A 18 -8.71 -15.29 8.36
C CYS A 18 -9.26 -13.93 8.84
N LEU A 19 -9.84 -13.16 7.91
CA LEU A 19 -10.36 -11.81 8.17
C LEU A 19 -11.77 -11.82 8.79
N ASN A 20 -12.41 -12.99 8.88
CA ASN A 20 -13.81 -13.12 9.28
C ASN A 20 -14.04 -12.64 10.72
N THR A 21 -14.44 -11.38 10.81
CA THR A 21 -15.09 -10.79 11.97
C THR A 21 -16.53 -10.62 11.52
N TYR A 22 -17.48 -11.37 12.10
CA TYR A 22 -18.92 -11.29 11.79
C TYR A 22 -19.40 -9.84 11.60
N ASN A 23 -19.41 -9.32 10.37
CA ASN A 23 -19.84 -7.94 10.15
C ASN A 23 -20.22 -7.70 8.70
N TYR A 24 -21.51 -7.92 8.42
CA TYR A 24 -22.18 -7.62 7.15
C TYR A 24 -22.10 -6.13 6.73
N ASP A 25 -21.65 -5.25 7.63
CA ASP A 25 -21.56 -3.80 7.40
C ASP A 25 -20.12 -3.29 7.14
N GLN A 26 -19.10 -4.15 7.18
CA GLN A 26 -17.71 -3.72 6.94
C GLN A 26 -17.39 -3.68 5.45
N ILE A 27 -16.91 -2.52 4.97
CA ILE A 27 -16.44 -2.32 3.59
C ILE A 27 -14.96 -2.69 3.46
N ALA A 28 -14.21 -2.68 4.56
CA ALA A 28 -12.78 -3.03 4.58
C ALA A 28 -12.37 -3.68 5.91
N SER A 29 -11.38 -4.58 5.86
CA SER A 29 -10.74 -5.17 7.05
C SER A 29 -9.23 -4.98 6.99
N ILE A 30 -8.66 -4.42 8.05
CA ILE A 30 -7.22 -4.18 8.18
C ILE A 30 -6.50 -5.48 8.55
N LEU A 31 -5.41 -5.76 7.86
CA LEU A 31 -4.46 -6.83 8.17
C LEU A 31 -3.36 -6.23 9.04
N TYR A 32 -3.40 -6.49 10.34
CA TYR A 32 -2.31 -6.12 11.24
C TYR A 32 -1.11 -7.02 10.99
N SER A 33 0.11 -6.50 11.13
CA SER A 33 1.35 -7.27 10.90
C SER A 33 1.44 -8.55 11.76
N SER A 34 0.82 -8.56 12.93
CA SER A 34 0.70 -9.75 13.79
C SER A 34 -0.12 -10.90 13.19
N ILE A 35 -0.84 -10.68 12.09
CA ILE A 35 -1.61 -11.73 11.41
C ILE A 35 -0.70 -12.80 10.81
N VAL A 36 0.57 -12.45 10.52
CA VAL A 36 1.58 -13.38 10.01
C VAL A 36 1.92 -14.47 11.03
N ASP A 37 1.76 -14.17 12.33
CA ASP A 37 1.97 -15.13 13.43
C ASP A 37 0.73 -16.00 13.70
N ASP A 38 -0.39 -15.77 12.99
CA ASP A 38 -1.61 -16.54 13.15
C ASP A 38 -1.54 -17.84 12.33
N ASP A 39 -1.67 -18.98 13.01
CA ASP A 39 -1.70 -20.31 12.37
C ASP A 39 -2.74 -20.38 11.24
N ARG A 40 -3.85 -19.64 11.33
CA ARG A 40 -4.88 -19.59 10.29
C ARG A 40 -4.37 -18.94 9.00
N PHE A 41 -3.45 -17.99 9.12
CA PHE A 41 -2.86 -17.28 7.98
C PHE A 41 -1.76 -18.09 7.28
N THR A 42 -1.28 -19.18 7.89
CA THR A 42 -0.36 -20.12 7.23
C THR A 42 -0.97 -20.69 5.95
N GLU A 43 -2.26 -21.04 5.96
CA GLU A 43 -2.97 -21.53 4.77
C GLU A 43 -3.00 -20.48 3.64
N VAL A 44 -3.12 -19.18 4.00
CA VAL A 44 -3.10 -18.08 3.02
C VAL A 44 -1.73 -18.01 2.34
N PHE A 45 -0.64 -18.10 3.10
CA PHE A 45 0.72 -18.11 2.55
C PHE A 45 0.98 -19.32 1.66
N ASP A 46 0.55 -20.52 2.07
CA ASP A 46 0.71 -21.73 1.26
C ASP A 46 0.05 -21.58 -0.12
N ILE A 47 -1.18 -21.04 -0.16
CA ILE A 47 -1.91 -20.81 -1.42
C ILE A 47 -1.26 -19.67 -2.22
N TYR A 48 -0.82 -18.60 -1.55
CA TYR A 48 -0.09 -17.49 -2.18
C TYR A 48 1.18 -17.98 -2.90
N PHE A 49 1.98 -18.82 -2.24
CA PHE A 49 3.20 -19.37 -2.84
C PHE A 49 2.88 -20.26 -4.05
N GLU A 50 1.80 -21.05 -4.01
CA GLU A 50 1.35 -21.82 -5.17
C GLU A 50 0.90 -20.89 -6.32
N LEU A 51 0.21 -19.79 -6.00
CA LEU A 51 -0.28 -18.82 -6.97
C LEU A 51 0.87 -18.09 -7.67
N ILE A 52 1.86 -17.57 -6.92
CA ILE A 52 3.00 -16.85 -7.49
C ILE A 52 3.87 -17.76 -8.35
N ASP A 53 4.06 -19.02 -7.95
CA ASP A 53 4.78 -20.02 -8.75
C ASP A 53 4.11 -20.27 -10.10
N ILE A 54 2.78 -20.41 -10.12
CA ILE A 54 2.03 -20.62 -11.36
C ILE A 54 2.02 -19.37 -12.21
N LEU A 55 1.85 -18.19 -11.60
CA LEU A 55 1.89 -16.91 -12.29
C LEU A 55 3.24 -16.70 -12.99
N ASN A 56 4.35 -16.96 -12.28
CA ASN A 56 5.70 -16.86 -12.82
C ASN A 56 5.93 -17.84 -13.98
N ARG A 57 5.44 -19.09 -13.86
CA ARG A 57 5.50 -20.06 -14.96
C ARG A 57 4.70 -19.60 -16.18
N LEU A 58 3.51 -19.06 -15.96
CA LEU A 58 2.66 -18.52 -17.02
C LEU A 58 3.34 -17.33 -17.71
N ILE A 59 3.85 -16.37 -16.95
CA ILE A 59 4.60 -15.22 -17.47
C ILE A 59 5.79 -15.70 -18.30
N HIS A 60 6.56 -16.66 -17.80
CA HIS A 60 7.72 -17.18 -18.54
C HIS A 60 7.32 -17.92 -19.83
N GLN A 61 6.25 -18.71 -19.80
CA GLN A 61 5.72 -19.37 -20.99
C GLN A 61 5.24 -18.36 -22.02
N LEU A 62 4.52 -17.32 -21.58
CA LEU A 62 4.12 -16.22 -22.42
C LEU A 62 5.39 -15.55 -23.01
N GLU A 63 6.33 -15.08 -22.19
CA GLU A 63 7.58 -14.50 -22.68
C GLU A 63 8.29 -15.34 -23.74
N SER A 64 8.24 -16.68 -23.68
CA SER A 64 8.85 -17.54 -24.70
C SER A 64 8.11 -17.54 -26.05
N LEU A 65 6.84 -17.14 -26.06
CA LEU A 65 5.97 -17.10 -27.25
C LEU A 65 6.10 -15.79 -28.03
N VAL A 66 7.00 -14.85 -27.67
CA VAL A 66 7.11 -13.48 -28.24
C VAL A 66 6.56 -13.40 -29.66
N ILE A 67 5.35 -12.85 -29.78
CA ILE A 67 4.75 -12.53 -31.07
C ILE A 67 5.06 -11.05 -31.29
N ASP A 68 6.20 -10.77 -31.91
CA ASP A 68 6.52 -9.41 -32.35
C ASP A 68 5.33 -8.89 -33.17
N GLU A 69 4.79 -7.73 -32.77
CA GLU A 69 3.66 -6.99 -33.36
C GLU A 69 2.25 -7.24 -32.79
N ASP A 70 2.03 -8.18 -31.87
CA ASP A 70 0.72 -8.31 -31.20
C ASP A 70 0.62 -7.38 -29.96
N LEU A 71 -0.05 -6.24 -30.15
CA LEU A 71 -0.23 -5.23 -29.09
C LEU A 71 -1.07 -5.74 -27.92
N ASP A 72 -2.08 -6.57 -28.18
CA ASP A 72 -2.94 -7.13 -27.14
C ASP A 72 -2.12 -8.10 -26.28
N TYR A 73 -1.32 -8.93 -26.94
CA TYR A 73 -0.39 -9.84 -26.27
C TYR A 73 0.59 -9.12 -25.33
N VAL A 74 1.25 -8.07 -25.81
CA VAL A 74 2.17 -7.25 -25.00
C VAL A 74 1.43 -6.62 -23.81
N PHE A 75 0.23 -6.11 -24.04
CA PHE A 75 -0.60 -5.52 -22.99
C PHE A 75 -0.96 -6.53 -21.89
N TYR A 76 -1.47 -7.71 -22.23
CA TYR A 76 -1.83 -8.73 -21.24
C TYR A 76 -0.62 -9.27 -20.48
N LEU A 77 0.54 -9.42 -21.15
CA LEU A 77 1.77 -9.83 -20.49
C LEU A 77 2.23 -8.78 -19.47
N SER A 78 2.19 -7.50 -19.84
CA SER A 78 2.50 -6.40 -18.90
C SER A 78 1.54 -6.38 -17.72
N LEU A 79 0.23 -6.52 -17.97
CA LEU A 79 -0.78 -6.55 -16.91
C LEU A 79 -0.56 -7.72 -15.93
N LEU A 80 -0.23 -8.91 -16.42
CA LEU A 80 0.07 -10.07 -15.58
C LEU A 80 1.30 -9.85 -14.69
N LYS A 81 2.34 -9.21 -15.23
CA LYS A 81 3.54 -8.85 -14.46
C LYS A 81 3.22 -7.83 -13.38
N GLU A 82 2.49 -6.77 -13.72
CA GLU A 82 2.07 -5.75 -12.76
C GLU A 82 1.22 -6.34 -11.61
N LEU A 83 0.31 -7.28 -11.93
CA LEU A 83 -0.47 -7.98 -10.91
C LEU A 83 0.40 -8.86 -10.01
N GLY A 84 1.38 -9.58 -10.58
CA GLY A 84 2.34 -10.39 -9.82
C GLY A 84 3.20 -9.56 -8.90
N ASP A 85 3.77 -8.47 -9.40
CA ASP A 85 4.59 -7.53 -8.63
C ASP A 85 3.78 -6.89 -7.50
N SER A 86 2.52 -6.52 -7.78
CA SER A 86 1.62 -5.94 -6.78
C SER A 86 1.30 -6.94 -5.67
N LEU A 87 0.97 -8.19 -6.02
CA LEU A 87 0.66 -9.22 -5.04
C LEU A 87 1.89 -9.55 -4.18
N PHE A 88 3.07 -9.70 -4.81
CA PHE A 88 4.33 -9.92 -4.10
C PHE A 88 4.61 -8.80 -3.11
N ARG A 89 4.54 -7.55 -3.57
CA ARG A 89 4.75 -6.37 -2.73
C ARG A 89 3.80 -6.37 -1.53
N ILE A 90 2.51 -6.61 -1.74
CA ILE A 90 1.54 -6.60 -0.66
C ILE A 90 1.84 -7.71 0.36
N MET A 91 2.04 -8.95 -0.11
CA MET A 91 2.12 -10.13 0.76
C MET A 91 3.47 -10.29 1.46
N GLU A 92 4.58 -9.91 0.81
CA GLU A 92 5.93 -10.12 1.34
C GLU A 92 6.57 -8.84 1.90
N GLU A 93 6.30 -7.67 1.31
CA GLU A 93 6.91 -6.41 1.74
C GLU A 93 6.00 -5.64 2.70
N ASP A 94 4.79 -5.31 2.26
CA ASP A 94 3.92 -4.39 3.00
C ASP A 94 3.24 -5.04 4.21
N LEU A 95 2.92 -6.33 4.17
CA LEU A 95 2.22 -7.02 5.26
C LEU A 95 3.04 -7.09 6.56
N THR A 96 4.37 -7.16 6.45
CA THR A 96 5.29 -7.22 7.60
C THR A 96 5.87 -5.84 7.96
N SER A 97 5.63 -4.83 7.13
CA SER A 97 6.16 -3.48 7.32
C SER A 97 5.42 -2.73 8.42
N GLU A 98 6.17 -2.12 9.35
CA GLU A 98 5.62 -1.19 10.34
C GLU A 98 5.17 0.14 9.73
N THR A 99 5.59 0.40 8.49
CA THR A 99 5.37 1.68 7.79
C THR A 99 4.26 1.60 6.74
N SER A 100 3.66 0.43 6.56
CA SER A 100 2.60 0.17 5.57
C SER A 100 1.30 -0.26 6.25
N LEU A 101 0.17 0.05 5.62
CA LEU A 101 -1.15 -0.49 5.96
C LEU A 101 -1.52 -1.48 4.87
N VAL A 102 -1.99 -2.67 5.26
CA VAL A 102 -2.61 -3.63 4.33
C VAL A 102 -4.06 -3.84 4.74
N TRP A 103 -4.98 -3.86 3.78
CA TRP A 103 -6.40 -4.15 4.03
C TRP A 103 -7.03 -4.91 2.87
N GLY A 104 -8.03 -5.73 3.18
CA GLY A 104 -8.93 -6.30 2.18
C GLY A 104 -10.20 -5.45 2.06
N GLU A 105 -10.68 -5.21 0.84
CA GLU A 105 -11.98 -4.58 0.59
C GLU A 105 -13.04 -5.63 0.31
N TRP A 106 -14.24 -5.39 0.83
CA TRP A 106 -15.36 -6.32 0.76
C TRP A 106 -16.42 -5.84 -0.23
N LEU A 107 -16.94 -6.78 -1.01
CA LEU A 107 -18.13 -6.62 -1.83
C LEU A 107 -19.17 -7.66 -1.39
N GLY A 108 -20.01 -7.26 -0.43
CA GLY A 108 -20.94 -8.18 0.23
C GLY A 108 -20.19 -9.15 1.15
N GLU A 109 -20.30 -10.45 0.91
CA GLU A 109 -19.61 -11.49 1.70
C GLU A 109 -18.23 -11.87 1.14
N GLU A 110 -17.82 -11.29 0.01
CA GLU A 110 -16.58 -11.64 -0.68
C GLU A 110 -15.52 -10.56 -0.55
N ILE A 111 -14.25 -10.99 -0.49
CA ILE A 111 -13.10 -10.09 -0.61
C ILE A 111 -12.87 -9.83 -2.10
N ASP A 112 -13.06 -8.58 -2.51
CA ASP A 112 -12.90 -8.13 -3.89
C ASP A 112 -11.46 -7.76 -4.20
N SER A 113 -10.81 -7.04 -3.28
CA SER A 113 -9.47 -6.50 -3.49
C SER A 113 -8.61 -6.62 -2.22
N LEU A 114 -7.29 -6.72 -2.43
CA LEU A 114 -6.29 -6.62 -1.37
C LEU A 114 -5.40 -5.43 -1.69
N MET A 115 -5.32 -4.47 -0.78
CA MET A 115 -4.71 -3.17 -0.99
C MET A 115 -3.60 -2.93 0.04
N SER A 116 -2.58 -2.15 -0.35
CA SER A 116 -1.58 -1.63 0.57
C SER A 116 -1.31 -0.14 0.35
N SER A 117 -0.86 0.55 1.40
CA SER A 117 -0.39 1.94 1.31
C SER A 117 0.67 2.22 2.37
N VAL A 118 1.72 2.95 1.99
CA VAL A 118 2.70 3.50 2.93
C VAL A 118 2.03 4.57 3.78
N ILE A 119 2.13 4.46 5.09
CA ILE A 119 1.58 5.41 6.08
C ILE A 119 2.65 6.42 6.51
N GLU A 120 3.91 6.00 6.54
CA GLU A 120 5.03 6.84 6.97
C GLU A 120 5.81 7.40 5.76
N VAL A 121 5.33 8.53 5.24
CA VAL A 121 5.98 9.22 4.11
C VAL A 121 7.18 10.08 4.53
N GLY A 122 7.37 10.28 5.84
CA GLY A 122 8.36 11.22 6.36
C GLY A 122 9.81 10.86 6.04
N SER A 123 10.17 9.59 6.23
CA SER A 123 11.50 9.06 5.88
C SER A 123 11.78 9.19 4.38
N VAL A 124 10.80 8.80 3.55
CA VAL A 124 10.89 8.90 2.08
C VAL A 124 11.11 10.34 1.63
N LEU A 125 10.36 11.30 2.20
CA LEU A 125 10.53 12.72 1.89
C LEU A 125 11.89 13.26 2.33
N ASN A 126 12.40 12.80 3.48
CA ASN A 126 13.72 13.20 3.94
C ASN A 126 14.82 12.73 2.98
N GLU A 127 14.86 11.44 2.67
CA GLU A 127 15.87 10.83 1.80
C GLU A 127 15.77 11.33 0.35
N SER A 128 14.54 11.43 -0.17
CA SER A 128 14.31 11.76 -1.57
C SER A 128 14.42 13.25 -1.85
N LEU A 129 14.07 14.11 -0.89
CA LEU A 129 13.90 15.54 -1.09
C LEU A 129 14.72 16.39 -0.08
N TYR A 130 14.43 16.31 1.23
CA TYR A 130 14.98 17.28 2.19
C TYR A 130 16.50 17.20 2.31
N ALA A 131 17.07 15.99 2.32
CA ALA A 131 18.52 15.78 2.40
C ALA A 131 19.29 16.32 1.18
N LYS A 132 18.61 16.49 0.04
CA LYS A 132 19.21 16.94 -1.23
C LYS A 132 19.09 18.44 -1.46
N LEU A 133 18.28 19.14 -0.67
CA LEU A 133 18.02 20.57 -0.84
C LEU A 133 18.84 21.40 0.15
N ASN A 134 19.43 22.48 -0.34
CA ASN A 134 20.09 23.48 0.52
C ASN A 134 19.07 24.28 1.35
N SER A 135 17.91 24.56 0.76
CA SER A 135 16.80 25.28 1.40
C SER A 135 15.46 24.86 0.79
N LEU A 136 14.40 24.94 1.60
CA LEU A 136 13.01 24.67 1.20
C LEU A 136 12.10 25.67 1.92
N ILE A 137 11.18 26.27 1.19
CA ILE A 137 10.11 27.10 1.75
C ILE A 137 8.78 26.41 1.44
N MET A 138 8.01 26.10 2.47
CA MET A 138 6.70 25.48 2.36
C MET A 138 5.63 26.50 2.76
N LEU A 139 4.69 26.78 1.85
CA LEU A 139 3.58 27.71 2.10
C LEU A 139 2.25 26.99 1.92
N SER A 140 1.34 27.20 2.86
CA SER A 140 -0.06 26.80 2.76
C SER A 140 -0.91 27.62 3.71
N ALA A 141 -2.20 27.75 3.38
CA ALA A 141 -3.20 28.35 4.27
C ALA A 141 -3.71 27.37 5.34
N THR A 142 -3.42 26.06 5.24
CA THR A 142 -4.10 25.00 6.02
C THR A 142 -3.15 24.00 6.68
N ILE A 143 -1.85 24.31 6.81
CA ILE A 143 -0.87 23.37 7.38
C ILE A 143 -1.03 23.19 8.90
N THR A 144 -1.48 24.22 9.61
CA THR A 144 -1.56 24.20 11.08
C THR A 144 -2.87 23.60 11.56
N ILE A 145 -2.79 22.77 12.61
CA ILE A 145 -3.95 22.33 13.40
C ILE A 145 -3.86 23.04 14.75
N ASP A 146 -4.92 23.72 15.17
CA ASP A 146 -4.94 24.54 16.39
C ASP A 146 -3.73 25.49 16.52
N ASP A 147 -3.42 26.20 15.43
CA ASP A 147 -2.28 27.11 15.31
C ASP A 147 -0.90 26.46 15.62
N LYS A 148 -0.79 25.14 15.44
CA LYS A 148 0.46 24.39 15.64
C LYS A 148 0.87 23.61 14.39
N PHE A 149 2.18 23.59 14.15
CA PHE A 149 2.79 22.83 13.06
C PHE A 149 3.11 21.38 13.45
N ASP A 150 2.93 20.97 14.71
CA ASP A 150 3.42 19.68 15.21
C ASP A 150 2.90 18.48 14.41
N PHE A 151 1.62 18.48 14.01
CA PHE A 151 1.05 17.42 13.18
C PHE A 151 1.77 17.30 11.83
N PHE A 152 1.93 18.43 11.13
CA PHE A 152 2.59 18.46 9.83
C PHE A 152 4.06 18.06 9.94
N ILE A 153 4.77 18.61 10.92
CA ILE A 153 6.19 18.31 11.15
C ILE A 153 6.41 16.81 11.37
N ASN A 154 5.57 16.20 12.20
CA ASN A 154 5.66 14.77 12.51
C ASN A 154 5.33 13.91 11.29
N LYS A 155 4.26 14.23 10.54
CA LYS A 155 3.82 13.41 9.41
C LYS A 155 4.65 13.58 8.15
N SER A 156 5.23 14.76 7.93
CA SER A 156 6.01 15.03 6.72
C SER A 156 7.49 14.69 6.87
N GLY A 157 7.95 14.20 8.03
CA GLY A 157 9.37 13.85 8.24
C GLY A 157 10.28 15.03 8.54
N LEU A 158 9.72 16.19 8.95
CA LEU A 158 10.52 17.37 9.28
C LEU A 158 11.07 17.34 10.72
N THR A 159 10.72 16.33 11.51
CA THR A 159 11.18 16.17 12.90
C THR A 159 12.71 16.16 13.00
N GLU A 160 13.40 15.48 12.08
CA GLU A 160 14.87 15.46 12.07
C GLU A 160 15.46 16.86 11.79
N ILE A 161 14.90 17.57 10.80
CA ILE A 161 15.31 18.94 10.45
C ILE A 161 15.04 19.91 11.62
N LYS A 162 13.94 19.71 12.35
CA LYS A 162 13.62 20.45 13.58
C LYS A 162 14.67 20.20 14.67
N ASN A 163 15.06 18.93 14.89
CA ASN A 163 16.07 18.56 15.89
C ASN A 163 17.47 19.10 15.56
N GLN A 164 17.75 19.35 14.28
CA GLN A 164 18.97 20.02 13.82
C GLN A 164 18.91 21.55 13.92
N GLU A 165 17.82 22.13 14.47
CA GLU A 165 17.57 23.58 14.54
C GLU A 165 17.53 24.28 13.16
N ARG A 166 17.22 23.53 12.10
CA ARG A 166 17.15 24.04 10.72
C ARG A 166 15.74 24.33 10.23
N LEU A 167 14.73 24.15 11.09
CA LEU A 167 13.33 24.38 10.77
C LEU A 167 12.83 25.71 11.38
N ASN A 168 12.38 26.63 10.54
CA ASN A 168 11.69 27.84 10.95
C ASN A 168 10.20 27.75 10.61
N THR A 169 9.34 28.20 11.52
CA THR A 169 7.87 28.21 11.32
C THR A 169 7.32 29.62 11.43
N PHE A 170 6.30 29.93 10.64
CA PHE A 170 5.65 31.23 10.63
C PHE A 170 4.16 31.08 10.36
N ILE A 171 3.32 31.68 11.21
CA ILE A 171 1.86 31.74 11.03
C ILE A 171 1.50 33.17 10.63
N GLY A 172 1.04 33.32 9.39
CA GLY A 172 0.46 34.57 8.91
C GLY A 172 -1.05 34.59 9.14
N LYS A 173 -1.58 35.70 9.64
CA LYS A 173 -3.04 35.91 9.71
C LYS A 173 -3.60 36.19 8.32
N SER A 174 -4.86 35.81 8.10
CA SER A 174 -5.56 36.17 6.87
C SER A 174 -5.57 37.69 6.70
N PRO A 175 -5.28 38.21 5.50
CA PRO A 175 -5.36 39.65 5.24
C PRO A 175 -6.81 40.16 5.12
N PHE A 176 -7.79 39.27 5.15
CA PHE A 176 -9.21 39.61 5.04
C PHE A 176 -9.87 39.72 6.41
N CYS A 177 -10.63 40.79 6.62
CA CYS A 177 -11.43 40.99 7.82
C CYS A 177 -12.78 40.27 7.63
N TYR A 178 -12.95 39.12 8.30
CA TYR A 178 -14.18 38.32 8.22
C TYR A 178 -15.23 38.74 9.26
N GLU A 179 -14.86 39.58 10.23
CA GLU A 179 -15.80 40.20 11.16
C GLU A 179 -16.56 41.33 10.44
N LYS A 180 -17.89 41.22 10.42
CA LYS A 180 -18.85 42.25 10.03
C LYS A 180 -19.70 42.64 11.22
#